data_AF-A0A0M4SBT9-F1
#
_entry.id   AF-A0A0M4SBT9-F1
#
_cell.length_a   1.000
_cell.length_b   1.000
_cell.length_c   1.000
_cell.angle_alpha   90.00
_cell.angle_beta   90.00
_cell.angle_gamma   90.00
#
_symmetry.space_group_name_H-M   'P 1'
#
loop_
_entity.id
_entity.type
_entity.pdbx_description
1 polymer ?
#
loop_
_entity_poly.entity_id
_entity_poly.type
_entity_poly.pdbx_seq_one_letter_code
_entity_poly.pdbx_strand_id
1 'polypeptide(L)'
;MIARAEFKEAFSKRAKSVLFNPEEITDEALDVATHETYEECNGRVVKSWAMMDFALIRLKLYLKIALSEEDSLLLSKAISEIKASPLESKPTFNSFIRLECV
;
A
#
# COMPACT_ATOMS: atom_id res chain seq x y z
N MET A 1 2.22 -8.23 -6.15
CA MET A 1 1.58 -7.00 -5.65
C MET A 1 0.40 -6.54 -6.53
N ILE A 2 -0.66 -5.92 -5.98
CA ILE A 2 -1.75 -5.28 -6.78
C ILE A 2 -1.17 -4.11 -7.58
N ALA A 3 -1.67 -3.83 -8.78
CA ALA A 3 -1.22 -2.71 -9.59
C ALA A 3 -1.46 -1.37 -8.85
N ARG A 4 -0.50 -0.45 -8.90
CA ARG A 4 -0.56 0.82 -8.16
C ARG A 4 -1.80 1.65 -8.47
N ALA A 5 -2.24 1.65 -9.73
CA ALA A 5 -3.46 2.34 -10.16
C ALA A 5 -4.73 1.73 -9.54
N GLU A 6 -4.86 0.40 -9.57
CA GLU A 6 -5.99 -0.32 -8.99
C GLU A 6 -6.05 -0.12 -7.46
N PHE A 7 -4.89 -0.15 -6.80
CA PHE A 7 -4.80 0.15 -5.37
C PHE A 7 -5.22 1.58 -5.07
N LYS A 8 -4.71 2.58 -5.80
CA LYS A 8 -5.05 4.00 -5.60
C LYS A 8 -6.55 4.23 -5.76
N GLU A 9 -7.20 3.57 -6.72
CA GLU A 9 -8.66 3.67 -6.89
C GLU A 9 -9.42 3.09 -5.68
N ALA A 10 -9.05 1.89 -5.23
CA ALA A 10 -9.66 1.27 -4.05
C ALA A 10 -9.42 2.10 -2.78
N PHE A 11 -8.23 2.67 -2.66
CA PHE A 11 -7.84 3.55 -1.56
C PHE A 11 -8.64 4.85 -1.56
N SER A 12 -8.79 5.50 -2.72
CA SER A 12 -9.62 6.70 -2.88
C SER A 12 -11.06 6.46 -2.42
N LYS A 13 -11.67 5.34 -2.85
CA LYS A 13 -13.02 4.95 -2.44
C LYS A 13 -13.13 4.74 -0.93
N ARG A 14 -12.19 3.99 -0.33
CA ARG A 14 -12.20 3.73 1.11
C ARG A 14 -11.99 5.01 1.91
N ALA A 15 -11.00 5.82 1.56
CA ALA A 15 -10.67 7.06 2.26
C ALA A 15 -11.87 8.04 2.27
N LYS A 16 -12.53 8.23 1.13
CA LYS A 16 -13.73 9.09 1.02
C LYS A 16 -14.94 8.55 1.79
N SER A 17 -14.97 7.25 2.07
CA SER A 17 -16.05 6.64 2.86
C SER A 17 -15.83 6.73 4.37
N VAL A 18 -14.58 6.90 4.84
CA VAL A 18 -14.25 6.81 6.28
C VAL A 18 -13.75 8.11 6.89
N LEU A 19 -13.28 9.06 6.07
CA LEU A 19 -12.86 10.37 6.53
C LEU A 19 -14.00 11.39 6.35
N PHE A 20 -14.14 12.30 7.31
CA PHE A 20 -15.23 13.27 7.35
C PHE A 20 -15.06 14.46 6.38
N ASN A 21 -13.89 14.60 5.78
CA ASN A 21 -13.46 15.69 4.87
C ASN A 21 -13.11 15.16 3.46
N PRO A 22 -14.07 14.57 2.72
CA PRO A 22 -13.79 13.92 1.43
C PRO A 22 -13.23 14.87 0.36
N GLU A 23 -13.51 16.18 0.46
CA GLU A 23 -12.99 17.23 -0.41
C GLU A 23 -11.49 17.49 -0.24
N GLU A 24 -10.93 17.20 0.94
CA GLU A 24 -9.49 17.34 1.19
C GLU A 24 -8.69 16.12 0.69
N ILE A 25 -9.37 15.04 0.29
CA ILE A 25 -8.77 13.84 -0.31
C ILE A 25 -8.49 14.13 -1.79
N THR A 26 -7.47 14.95 -2.02
CA THR A 26 -7.00 15.30 -3.36
C THR A 26 -6.20 14.16 -3.99
N ASP A 27 -6.02 14.22 -5.31
CA ASP A 27 -5.23 13.22 -6.03
C ASP A 27 -3.76 13.21 -5.58
N GLU A 28 -3.22 14.39 -5.27
CA GLU A 28 -1.88 14.57 -4.72
C GLU A 28 -1.73 13.93 -3.35
N ALA A 29 -2.69 14.12 -2.44
CA ALA A 29 -2.68 13.48 -1.12
C ALA A 29 -2.72 11.95 -1.22
N LEU A 30 -3.55 11.43 -2.14
CA LEU A 30 -3.62 10.00 -2.44
C LEU A 30 -2.31 9.48 -3.04
N ASP A 31 -1.66 10.23 -3.92
CA ASP A 31 -0.39 9.85 -4.54
C ASP A 31 0.75 9.77 -3.54
N VAL A 32 0.86 10.76 -2.63
CA VAL A 32 1.85 10.76 -1.56
C VAL A 32 1.66 9.55 -0.66
N ALA A 33 0.46 9.34 -0.11
CA ALA A 33 0.19 8.22 0.77
C ALA A 33 0.35 6.85 0.05
N THR A 34 -0.05 6.75 -1.22
CA THR A 34 0.18 5.54 -2.03
C THR A 34 1.67 5.29 -2.24
N HIS A 35 2.44 6.33 -2.56
CA HIS A 35 3.88 6.21 -2.78
C HIS A 35 4.60 5.68 -1.54
N GLU A 36 4.39 6.33 -0.39
CA GLU A 36 4.99 5.92 0.89
C GLU A 36 4.60 4.48 1.26
N THR A 37 3.35 4.09 0.98
CA THR A 37 2.87 2.72 1.25
C THR A 37 3.60 1.69 0.40
N TYR A 38 3.80 1.96 -0.89
CA TYR A 38 4.53 1.06 -1.79
C TYR A 38 6.02 0.99 -1.45
N GLU A 39 6.61 2.08 -0.98
CA GLU A 39 8.00 2.07 -0.48
C GLU A 39 8.14 1.19 0.77
N GLU A 40 7.25 1.33 1.74
CA GLU A 40 7.26 0.50 2.96
C GLU A 40 7.05 -0.99 2.64
N CYS A 41 6.17 -1.29 1.67
CA CYS A 41 5.86 -2.66 1.25
C CYS A 41 6.84 -3.24 0.23
N ASN A 42 7.84 -2.47 -0.21
CA ASN A 42 8.68 -2.83 -1.34
C ASN A 42 9.39 -4.18 -1.14
N GLY A 43 9.32 -5.04 -2.16
CA GLY A 43 9.95 -6.37 -2.15
C GLY A 43 9.26 -7.39 -1.24
N ARG A 44 8.02 -7.12 -0.79
CA ARG A 44 7.24 -8.02 0.08
C ARG A 44 5.87 -8.32 -0.50
N VAL A 45 5.38 -9.54 -0.25
CA VAL A 45 4.00 -9.93 -0.55
C VAL A 45 3.13 -9.57 0.64
N VAL A 46 2.72 -8.30 0.71
CA VAL A 46 1.92 -7.78 1.82
C VAL A 46 0.43 -8.02 1.57
N LYS A 47 -0.31 -8.39 2.63
CA LYS A 47 -1.77 -8.52 2.59
C LYS A 47 -2.43 -7.15 2.32
N SER A 48 -3.47 -7.14 1.48
CA SER A 48 -4.15 -5.91 1.06
C SER A 48 -4.72 -5.08 2.21
N TRP A 49 -5.23 -5.72 3.27
CA TRP A 49 -5.76 -5.02 4.44
C TRP A 49 -4.66 -4.22 5.17
N ALA A 50 -3.46 -4.78 5.32
CA ALA A 50 -2.35 -4.13 6.00
C ALA A 50 -1.81 -2.95 5.18
N MET A 51 -1.69 -3.12 3.86
CA MET A 51 -1.35 -2.01 2.96
C MET A 51 -2.36 -0.87 3.06
N MET A 52 -3.65 -1.19 3.08
CA MET A 52 -4.72 -0.20 3.11
C MET A 52 -4.79 0.55 4.45
N ASP A 53 -4.64 -0.17 5.57
CA ASP A 53 -4.64 0.45 6.90
C ASP A 53 -3.40 1.35 7.08
N PHE A 54 -2.22 0.92 6.61
CA PHE A 54 -1.03 1.76 6.58
C PHE A 54 -1.24 3.01 5.72
N ALA A 55 -1.77 2.87 4.51
CA ALA A 55 -2.05 3.99 3.59
C ALA A 55 -3.02 5.02 4.19
N LEU A 56 -4.08 4.57 4.87
CA LEU A 56 -5.03 5.45 5.54
C LEU A 56 -4.36 6.30 6.63
N ILE A 57 -3.46 5.70 7.41
CA ILE A 57 -2.71 6.43 8.44
C ILE A 57 -1.75 7.43 7.80
N ARG A 58 -1.05 7.06 6.71
CA ARG A 58 -0.21 7.99 5.95
C ARG A 58 -1.00 9.18 5.42
N LEU A 59 -2.20 8.94 4.89
CA LEU A 59 -3.08 10.00 4.42
C LEU A 59 -3.55 10.90 5.57
N LYS A 60 -3.96 10.34 6.71
CA LYS A 60 -4.33 11.14 7.89
C LYS A 60 -3.18 12.06 8.34
N LEU A 61 -1.96 11.54 8.38
CA LEU A 61 -0.76 12.32 8.72
C LEU A 61 -0.51 13.45 7.71
N TYR A 62 -0.61 13.15 6.41
CA TYR A 62 -0.46 14.15 5.35
C TYR A 62 -1.49 15.28 5.46
N LEU A 63 -2.75 14.91 5.70
CA LEU A 63 -3.87 15.84 5.91
C LEU A 63 -3.84 16.52 7.29
N LYS A 64 -2.84 16.22 8.14
CA LYS A 64 -2.70 16.74 9.51
C LYS A 64 -3.91 16.43 10.40
N ILE A 65 -4.60 15.32 10.12
CA ILE A 65 -5.68 14.79 10.95
C ILE A 65 -5.04 14.14 12.17
N ALA A 66 -5.53 14.47 13.37
CA ALA A 66 -5.07 13.87 14.61
C ALA A 66 -5.33 12.36 14.61
N LEU A 67 -4.32 11.58 14.97
CA LEU A 67 -4.46 10.12 15.10
C LEU A 67 -5.08 9.78 16.44
N SER A 68 -6.07 8.89 16.42
CA SER A 68 -6.64 8.32 17.63
C SER A 68 -5.76 7.18 18.19
N GLU A 69 -6.13 6.67 19.37
CA GLU A 69 -5.51 5.45 19.91
C GLU A 69 -5.79 4.24 19.01
N GLU A 70 -7.00 4.16 18.44
CA GLU A 70 -7.37 3.12 17.47
C GLU A 70 -6.50 3.19 16.21
N ASP A 71 -6.22 4.39 15.70
CA ASP A 71 -5.33 4.60 14.56
C ASP A 71 -3.91 4.09 14.84
N SER A 72 -3.43 4.33 16.06
CA SER A 72 -2.10 3.86 16.50
C SER A 72 -2.05 2.33 16.59
N LEU A 73 -3.13 1.69 17.07
CA LEU A 73 -3.26 0.23 17.09
C LEU A 73 -3.33 -0.37 15.69
N LEU A 74 -4.08 0.25 14.77
CA LEU A 74 -4.16 -0.15 13.37
C LEU A 74 -2.79 -0.06 12.69
N LEU A 75 -2.09 1.06 12.87
CA LEU A 75 -0.75 1.25 12.35
C LEU A 75 0.22 0.17 12.87
N SER A 76 0.19 -0.12 14.17
CA SER A 76 1.05 -1.13 14.79
C SER A 76 0.81 -2.53 14.21
N LYS A 77 -0.47 -2.91 14.01
CA LYS A 77 -0.85 -4.18 13.38
C LYS A 77 -0.41 -4.25 11.91
N ALA A 78 -0.63 -3.18 11.15
CA ALA A 78 -0.24 -3.09 9.75
C ALA A 78 1.29 -3.22 9.58
N ILE A 79 2.07 -2.48 10.38
CA ILE A 79 3.54 -2.56 10.38
C ILE A 79 4.02 -3.96 10.74
N SER A 80 3.40 -4.58 11.75
CA SER A 80 3.76 -5.94 12.18
C SER A 80 3.51 -6.96 11.06
N GLU A 81 2.37 -6.86 10.36
CA GLU A 81 2.07 -7.71 9.21
C GLU A 81 3.01 -7.45 8.03
N ILE A 82 3.30 -6.19 7.69
CA ILE A 82 4.25 -5.84 6.62
C ILE A 82 5.62 -6.47 6.91
N LYS A 83 6.13 -6.34 8.14
CA LYS A 83 7.43 -6.90 8.52
C LYS A 83 7.45 -8.43 8.49
N ALA A 84 6.35 -9.07 8.89
CA ALA A 84 6.19 -10.52 8.86
C ALA A 84 5.91 -11.07 7.45
N SER A 85 5.55 -10.21 6.50
CA SER A 85 5.22 -10.62 5.13
C SER A 85 6.44 -11.21 4.40
N PRO A 86 6.26 -12.28 3.61
CA PRO A 86 7.36 -12.91 2.89
C PRO A 86 7.90 -11.98 1.80
N LEU A 87 9.18 -12.16 1.45
CA LEU A 87 9.80 -11.43 0.35
C LEU A 87 9.20 -11.90 -0.99
N GLU A 88 9.00 -10.97 -1.92
CA GLU A 88 8.67 -11.32 -3.31
C GLU A 88 9.86 -12.08 -3.91
N SER A 89 9.64 -13.33 -4.34
CA SER A 89 10.66 -14.08 -5.07
C SER A 89 10.93 -13.36 -6.39
N LYS A 90 12.17 -12.95 -6.62
CA LYS A 90 12.58 -12.51 -7.95
C LYS A 90 12.46 -13.70 -8.90
N PRO A 91 11.82 -13.58 -10.08
CA PRO A 91 11.84 -14.65 -11.05
C PRO A 91 13.29 -14.90 -11.47
N THR A 92 13.81 -16.08 -11.15
CA THR A 92 15.09 -16.55 -11.68
C THR A 92 14.92 -16.66 -13.19
N PHE A 93 15.56 -15.77 -13.96
CA PHE A 93 15.55 -15.83 -15.42
C PHE A 93 16.23 -17.13 -15.84
N ASN A 94 15.44 -18.16 -16.13
CA ASN A 94 15.97 -19.45 -16.57
C ASN A 94 16.31 -19.32 -18.05
N SER A 95 17.59 -19.06 -18.34
CA SER A 95 18.13 -19.00 -19.70
C SER A 95 18.20 -20.40 -20.31
N PHE A 96 17.05 -20.93 -20.74
CA PHE A 96 16.99 -22.12 -21.58
C PHE A 96 15.96 -21.93 -22.68
N ILE A 97 16.24 -21.01 -23.61
CA ILE A 97 15.71 -21.13 -24.96
C ILE A 97 16.76 -21.90 -25.75
N ARG A 98 16.52 -23.21 -25.90
CA ARG A 98 17.25 -24.06 -26.81
C ARG A 98 16.78 -23.72 -28.23
N LEU A 99 17.59 -22.97 -28.96
CA LEU A 99 17.47 -22.83 -30.42
C LEU A 99 17.79 -24.19 -31.05
N GLU A 100 16.76 -24.93 -31.44
CA GLU A 100 16.87 -25.95 -32.48
C GLU A 100 15.73 -25.71 -33.48
N CYS A 101 15.98 -24.79 -34.42
CA CYS A 101 15.39 -24.88 -35.74
C CYS A 101 16.36 -25.71 -36.59
N VAL A 102 15.96 -26.96 -36.88
CA VAL A 102 16.48 -27.76 -38.00
C VAL A 102 15.43 -27.74 -39.09
#